data_AF-A0A3B0AWF3-F1
#
_entry.id   AF-A0A3B0AWF3-F1
#
_cell.length_a   1.000
_cell.length_b   1.000
_cell.length_c   1.000
_cell.angle_alpha   90.00
_cell.angle_beta   90.00
_cell.angle_gamma   90.00
#
_symmetry.space_group_name_H-M   'P 1'
#
loop_
_entity.id
_entity.type
_entity.pdbx_description
1 polymer ?
#
loop_
_entity_poly.entity_id
_entity_poly.type
_entity_poly.pdbx_seq_one_letter_code
_entity_poly.pdbx_strand_id
1 'polypeptide(L)'
;MYTYYSKLGRMIEGKTPLSQEGYYVLSEENCVTYSSVKPESAELITVDRFTEALVQGCKSIIHSFANGPDNKEVYVFNLNADEHSSIFIYMNTIPRFEETLAGYRSRYGEKYNDFGEINSLKYNQGDFDFQFWPEGEPGRIVEAFETIAYGADDADDAEQADFDEEEDKPVFAFEAGVIRDGYYAIALKAVRLLIEENAFAPLNKTENFIVFASTGNDYLDYGTVMRKTIAPELLYGVFPDLREKDRQFEQELDQIRHLPISDYLNHWIPAVHSSYTSVSPYLYDKSEYDIFLQLERFGNELAQECLNRLEQLDYGRELSREESDLLYYYAEALHFSGELTREQKEQCLELARMMGQAEDDLADISKEMAEIASKS
;
A
#
# COMPACT_ATOMS: atom_id res chain seq x y z
N MET A 1 9.66 -4.79 -13.56
CA MET A 1 9.65 -5.49 -12.26
C MET A 1 8.80 -4.69 -11.29
N TYR A 2 8.13 -5.33 -10.34
CA TYR A 2 7.17 -4.68 -9.45
C TYR A 2 7.75 -4.46 -8.03
N THR A 3 8.68 -3.52 -7.86
CA THR A 3 9.09 -3.07 -6.51
C THR A 3 8.04 -2.18 -5.85
N TYR A 4 6.97 -1.83 -6.56
CA TYR A 4 5.85 -1.02 -6.08
C TYR A 4 5.30 -1.50 -4.75
N TYR A 5 4.98 -2.79 -4.60
CA TYR A 5 4.43 -3.32 -3.34
C TYR A 5 5.45 -3.38 -2.20
N SER A 6 6.76 -3.39 -2.51
CA SER A 6 7.81 -3.20 -1.50
C SER A 6 7.84 -1.74 -1.01
N LYS A 7 7.82 -0.76 -1.93
CA LYS A 7 7.71 0.66 -1.60
C LYS A 7 6.46 0.93 -0.74
N LEU A 8 5.32 0.37 -1.13
CA LEU A 8 4.08 0.50 -0.40
C LEU A 8 4.17 -0.15 1.00
N GLY A 9 4.75 -1.35 1.10
CA GLY A 9 5.02 -2.00 2.38
C GLY A 9 5.91 -1.17 3.31
N ARG A 10 6.99 -0.57 2.78
CA ARG A 10 7.86 0.36 3.54
C ARG A 10 7.08 1.56 4.06
N MET A 11 6.17 2.11 3.26
CA MET A 11 5.34 3.26 3.63
C MET A 11 4.35 2.91 4.74
N ILE A 12 3.65 1.79 4.60
CA ILE A 12 2.71 1.23 5.60
C ILE A 12 3.40 0.94 6.93
N GLU A 13 4.65 0.49 6.88
CA GLU A 13 5.49 0.24 8.06
C GLU A 13 6.13 1.51 8.64
N GLY A 14 5.94 2.67 8.00
CA GLY A 14 6.52 3.94 8.41
C GLY A 14 8.05 4.01 8.22
N LYS A 15 8.63 3.09 7.44
CA LYS A 15 10.06 3.09 7.08
C LYS A 15 10.39 4.11 5.99
N THR A 16 9.38 4.53 5.23
CA THR A 16 9.49 5.61 4.25
C THR A 16 8.47 6.69 4.60
N PRO A 17 8.93 7.93 4.87
CA PRO A 17 8.00 9.02 5.16
C PRO A 17 7.19 9.36 3.91
N LEU A 18 5.96 9.85 4.13
CA LEU A 18 5.16 10.43 3.06
C LEU A 18 5.81 11.71 2.56
N SER A 19 5.86 11.90 1.24
CA SER A 19 6.38 13.15 0.67
C SER A 19 5.54 14.34 1.12
N GLN A 20 6.20 15.39 1.60
CA GLN A 20 5.54 16.67 1.93
C GLN A 20 5.82 17.75 0.88
N GLU A 21 6.48 17.38 -0.22
CA GLU A 21 6.86 18.33 -1.27
C GLU A 21 5.75 18.48 -2.30
N GLY A 22 5.18 19.69 -2.36
CA GLY A 22 4.14 20.06 -3.32
C GLY A 22 2.74 19.65 -2.93
N TYR A 23 1.80 20.04 -3.78
CA TYR A 23 0.37 19.91 -3.57
C TYR A 23 -0.32 19.55 -4.89
N TYR A 24 -1.29 18.63 -4.83
CA TYR A 24 -2.26 18.50 -5.89
C TYR A 24 -3.49 19.34 -5.56
N VAL A 25 -3.92 20.15 -6.50
CA VAL A 25 -4.92 21.20 -6.32
C VAL A 25 -6.14 20.85 -7.16
N LEU A 26 -7.33 20.96 -6.56
CA LEU A 26 -8.62 20.83 -7.24
C LEU A 26 -9.29 22.20 -7.34
N SER A 27 -9.67 22.62 -8.54
CA SER A 27 -10.43 23.86 -8.78
C SER A 27 -11.95 23.68 -8.70
N GLU A 28 -12.71 24.78 -8.69
CA GLU A 28 -14.18 24.78 -8.77
C GLU A 28 -14.72 24.08 -10.04
N GLU A 29 -13.92 24.01 -11.10
CA GLU A 29 -14.28 23.36 -12.37
C GLU A 29 -13.84 21.88 -12.47
N ASN A 30 -13.35 21.32 -11.36
CA ASN A 30 -12.76 19.98 -11.27
C ASN A 30 -11.49 19.79 -12.10
N CYS A 31 -10.73 20.87 -12.34
CA CYS A 31 -9.39 20.75 -12.90
C CYS A 31 -8.41 20.34 -11.79
N VAL A 32 -7.54 19.37 -12.11
CA VAL A 32 -6.48 18.90 -11.21
C VAL A 32 -5.15 19.42 -11.71
N THR A 33 -4.39 20.06 -10.84
CA THR A 33 -3.05 20.60 -11.15
C THR A 33 -2.06 20.27 -10.04
N TYR A 34 -0.78 20.21 -10.37
CA TYR A 34 0.30 20.14 -9.39
C TYR A 34 0.87 21.54 -9.12
N SER A 35 1.08 21.87 -7.85
CA SER A 35 1.76 23.10 -7.44
C SER A 35 2.84 22.82 -6.41
N SER A 36 4.02 23.41 -6.60
CA SER A 36 5.11 23.36 -5.60
C SER A 36 4.83 24.21 -4.36
N VAL A 37 3.89 25.14 -4.44
CA VAL A 37 3.51 26.06 -3.35
C VAL A 37 2.02 25.96 -3.10
N LYS A 38 1.62 25.97 -1.83
CA LYS A 38 0.20 25.92 -1.45
C LYS A 38 -0.51 27.19 -1.98
N PRO A 39 -1.60 27.07 -2.77
CA PRO A 39 -2.42 28.22 -3.16
C PRO A 39 -3.04 28.90 -1.93
N GLU A 40 -3.15 30.24 -1.94
CA GLU A 40 -3.57 30.99 -0.74
C GLU A 40 -5.04 30.74 -0.38
N SER A 41 -5.88 30.62 -1.40
CA SER A 41 -7.34 30.48 -1.29
C SER A 41 -7.80 29.05 -1.07
N ALA A 42 -6.95 28.04 -1.31
CA ALA A 42 -7.29 26.62 -1.20
C ALA A 42 -7.39 26.14 0.26
N GLU A 43 -8.37 25.27 0.53
CA GLU A 43 -8.38 24.48 1.76
C GLU A 43 -7.26 23.45 1.74
N LEU A 44 -6.35 23.52 2.72
CA LEU A 44 -5.23 22.58 2.82
C LEU A 44 -5.69 21.26 3.46
N ILE A 45 -5.49 20.16 2.75
CA ILE A 45 -5.70 18.81 3.25
C ILE A 45 -4.34 18.14 3.48
N THR A 46 -3.95 18.09 4.74
CA THR A 46 -2.76 17.38 5.20
C THR A 46 -3.04 15.89 5.45
N VAL A 47 -1.99 15.10 5.62
CA VAL A 47 -2.07 13.69 6.10
C VAL A 47 -2.98 13.56 7.32
N ASP A 48 -2.83 14.41 8.32
CA ASP A 48 -3.63 14.36 9.55
C ASP A 48 -5.09 14.77 9.31
N ARG A 49 -5.32 15.79 8.47
CA ARG A 49 -6.68 16.23 8.13
C ARG A 49 -7.43 15.15 7.35
N PHE A 50 -6.76 14.48 6.41
CA PHE A 50 -7.34 13.37 5.66
C PHE A 50 -7.58 12.14 6.57
N THR A 51 -6.64 11.82 7.46
CA THR A 51 -6.83 10.77 8.47
C THR A 51 -8.09 11.05 9.32
N GLU A 52 -8.25 12.27 9.82
CA GLU A 52 -9.40 12.66 10.62
C GLU A 52 -10.71 12.57 9.82
N ALA A 53 -10.71 12.97 8.55
CA ALA A 53 -11.86 12.82 7.67
C ALA A 53 -12.29 11.35 7.57
N LEU A 54 -11.35 10.42 7.33
CA LEU A 54 -11.63 8.98 7.28
C LEU A 54 -12.19 8.47 8.61
N VAL A 55 -11.58 8.85 9.75
CA VAL A 55 -12.03 8.46 11.09
C VAL A 55 -13.46 8.93 11.35
N GLN A 56 -13.77 10.20 11.07
CA GLN A 56 -15.11 10.75 11.30
C GLN A 56 -16.15 10.17 10.35
N GLY A 57 -15.79 9.96 9.08
CA GLY A 57 -16.63 9.25 8.11
C GLY A 57 -16.99 7.84 8.58
N CYS A 58 -15.99 7.07 9.00
CA CYS A 58 -16.18 5.74 9.57
C CYS A 58 -17.07 5.78 10.83
N LYS A 59 -16.81 6.68 11.78
CA LYS A 59 -17.64 6.82 13.00
C LYS A 59 -19.11 7.08 12.68
N SER A 60 -19.38 7.95 11.71
CA SER A 60 -20.75 8.25 11.26
C SER A 60 -21.44 6.99 10.72
N ILE A 61 -20.77 6.26 9.83
CA ILE A 61 -21.27 5.02 9.23
C ILE A 61 -21.48 3.93 10.28
N ILE A 62 -20.50 3.71 11.17
CA ILE A 62 -20.57 2.75 12.27
C ILE A 62 -21.78 3.08 13.16
N HIS A 63 -21.96 4.34 13.54
CA HIS A 63 -23.07 4.76 14.39
C HIS A 63 -24.43 4.56 13.69
N SER A 64 -24.53 4.94 12.42
CA SER A 64 -25.74 4.77 11.62
C SER A 64 -26.12 3.30 11.48
N PHE A 65 -25.16 2.46 11.07
CA PHE A 65 -25.37 1.02 10.92
C PHE A 65 -25.73 0.35 12.26
N ALA A 66 -25.02 0.71 13.33
CA ALA A 66 -25.25 0.12 14.65
C ALA A 66 -26.66 0.37 15.21
N ASN A 67 -27.29 1.49 14.83
CA ASN A 67 -28.67 1.84 15.18
C ASN A 67 -29.70 1.27 14.19
N GLY A 68 -29.25 0.67 13.09
CA GLY A 68 -30.08 0.06 12.07
C GLY A 68 -30.56 -1.35 12.42
N PRO A 69 -31.57 -1.87 11.68
CA PRO A 69 -32.10 -3.22 11.89
C PRO A 69 -31.14 -4.34 11.45
N ASP A 70 -30.12 -3.99 10.67
CA ASP A 70 -29.13 -4.92 10.11
C ASP A 70 -27.93 -5.16 11.05
N ASN A 71 -27.80 -4.45 12.17
CA ASN A 71 -26.76 -4.70 13.18
C ASN A 71 -27.02 -6.01 13.96
N LYS A 72 -26.83 -7.14 13.28
CA LYS A 72 -27.01 -8.50 13.78
C LYS A 72 -25.82 -9.33 13.35
N GLU A 73 -25.11 -9.92 14.32
CA GLU A 73 -24.01 -10.85 14.04
C GLU A 73 -23.02 -10.29 13.01
N VAL A 74 -22.65 -9.01 13.15
CA VAL A 74 -21.60 -8.38 12.35
C VAL A 74 -20.30 -9.12 12.62
N TYR A 75 -19.63 -9.56 11.56
CA TYR A 75 -18.38 -10.32 11.68
C TYR A 75 -17.18 -9.60 11.04
N VAL A 76 -17.43 -8.56 10.25
CA VAL A 76 -16.36 -7.83 9.57
C VAL A 76 -16.70 -6.37 9.35
N PHE A 77 -15.71 -5.52 9.57
CA PHE A 77 -15.61 -4.15 9.06
C PHE A 77 -14.29 -4.03 8.29
N ASN A 78 -14.32 -3.37 7.14
CA ASN A 78 -13.14 -3.08 6.36
C ASN A 78 -13.16 -1.65 5.81
N LEU A 79 -12.02 -0.95 5.94
CA LEU A 79 -11.76 0.30 5.22
C LEU A 79 -10.78 -0.03 4.08
N ASN A 80 -11.29 -0.07 2.87
CA ASN A 80 -10.51 -0.38 1.68
C ASN A 80 -10.03 0.91 1.02
N ALA A 81 -8.72 0.98 0.77
CA ALA A 81 -8.12 1.88 -0.19
C ALA A 81 -7.64 1.00 -1.34
N ASP A 82 -8.16 1.13 -2.55
CA ASP A 82 -7.76 0.26 -3.67
C ASP A 82 -6.71 0.90 -4.58
N GLU A 83 -6.24 0.15 -5.59
CA GLU A 83 -5.31 0.61 -6.63
C GLU A 83 -5.89 1.63 -7.60
N HIS A 84 -7.19 1.91 -7.52
CA HIS A 84 -7.87 2.95 -8.29
C HIS A 84 -8.09 4.22 -7.46
N SER A 85 -7.37 4.35 -6.33
CA SER A 85 -7.48 5.46 -5.40
C SER A 85 -8.90 5.68 -4.87
N SER A 86 -9.72 4.62 -4.81
CA SER A 86 -11.06 4.68 -4.26
C SER A 86 -11.06 4.28 -2.78
N ILE A 87 -11.89 4.97 -1.98
CA ILE A 87 -12.04 4.69 -0.55
C ILE A 87 -13.42 4.12 -0.27
N PHE A 88 -13.46 2.84 0.10
CA PHE A 88 -14.71 2.14 0.40
C PHE A 88 -14.75 1.66 1.84
N ILE A 89 -15.93 1.70 2.44
CA ILE A 89 -16.19 1.10 3.74
C ILE A 89 -17.11 -0.09 3.52
N TYR A 90 -16.61 -1.28 3.84
CA TYR A 90 -17.34 -2.54 3.72
C TYR A 90 -17.70 -3.09 5.10
N MET A 91 -18.90 -3.63 5.22
CA MET A 91 -19.33 -4.39 6.39
C MET A 91 -20.11 -5.63 5.95
N ASN A 92 -20.12 -6.66 6.77
CA ASN A 92 -21.00 -7.80 6.53
C ASN A 92 -21.46 -8.49 7.81
N THR A 93 -22.57 -9.21 7.68
CA THR A 93 -23.21 -9.97 8.75
C THR A 93 -23.34 -11.44 8.38
N ILE A 94 -23.42 -12.31 9.38
CA ILE A 94 -23.58 -13.76 9.14
C ILE A 94 -24.83 -14.06 8.30
N PRO A 95 -26.03 -13.49 8.57
CA PRO A 95 -27.21 -13.76 7.75
C PRO A 95 -27.04 -13.38 6.27
N ARG A 96 -26.39 -12.25 6.00
CA ARG A 96 -26.10 -11.77 4.64
C ARG A 96 -25.12 -12.67 3.90
N PHE A 97 -24.04 -13.05 4.57
CA PHE A 97 -23.12 -14.05 4.04
C PHE A 97 -23.82 -15.39 3.72
N GLU A 98 -24.72 -15.88 4.57
CA GLU A 98 -25.46 -17.12 4.33
C GLU A 98 -26.37 -17.04 3.08
N GLU A 99 -27.01 -15.89 2.86
CA GLU A 99 -27.79 -15.60 1.64
C GLU A 99 -26.89 -15.66 0.39
N THR A 100 -25.76 -14.98 0.42
CA THR A 100 -24.77 -14.99 -0.66
C THR A 100 -24.24 -16.40 -0.93
N LEU A 101 -23.84 -17.14 0.11
CA LEU A 101 -23.35 -18.51 0.01
C LEU A 101 -24.42 -19.45 -0.58
N ALA A 102 -25.69 -19.31 -0.22
CA ALA A 102 -26.77 -20.08 -0.80
C ALA A 102 -26.93 -19.80 -2.31
N GLY A 103 -26.78 -18.53 -2.72
CA GLY A 103 -26.75 -18.12 -4.13
C GLY A 103 -25.60 -18.78 -4.91
N TYR A 104 -24.38 -18.74 -4.36
CA TYR A 104 -23.21 -19.36 -4.96
C TYR A 104 -23.33 -20.89 -5.04
N ARG A 105 -23.81 -21.57 -4.00
CA ARG A 105 -24.08 -23.01 -4.01
C ARG A 105 -25.11 -23.41 -5.06
N SER A 106 -26.16 -22.62 -5.23
CA SER A 106 -27.17 -22.84 -6.26
C SER A 106 -26.60 -22.74 -7.68
N ARG A 107 -25.67 -21.79 -7.90
CA ARG A 107 -25.08 -21.52 -9.23
C ARG A 107 -23.92 -22.44 -9.59
N TYR A 108 -23.04 -22.74 -8.64
CA TYR A 108 -21.76 -23.41 -8.87
C TYR A 108 -21.65 -24.79 -8.21
N GLY A 109 -22.70 -25.26 -7.53
CA GLY A 109 -22.80 -26.62 -7.00
C GLY A 109 -21.77 -26.92 -5.92
N GLU A 110 -21.11 -28.08 -6.04
CA GLU A 110 -20.23 -28.64 -5.01
C GLU A 110 -18.97 -27.81 -4.70
N LYS A 111 -18.59 -26.86 -5.57
CA LYS A 111 -17.44 -25.97 -5.34
C LYS A 111 -17.54 -25.28 -3.98
N TYR A 112 -18.70 -24.72 -3.65
CA TYR A 112 -18.94 -24.01 -2.40
C TYR A 112 -19.42 -24.91 -1.25
N ASN A 113 -19.06 -26.19 -1.29
CA ASN A 113 -19.09 -27.09 -0.15
C ASN A 113 -17.69 -27.24 0.50
N ASP A 114 -16.63 -26.86 -0.21
CA ASP A 114 -15.28 -26.84 0.34
C ASP A 114 -15.11 -25.68 1.34
N PHE A 115 -14.44 -25.96 2.47
CA PHE A 115 -14.27 -24.97 3.53
C PHE A 115 -13.42 -23.77 3.07
N GLY A 116 -12.39 -23.99 2.25
CA GLY A 116 -11.54 -22.93 1.72
C GLY A 116 -12.32 -21.97 0.81
N GLU A 117 -13.13 -22.52 -0.09
CA GLU A 117 -14.00 -21.72 -0.98
C GLU A 117 -15.06 -20.93 -0.22
N ILE A 118 -15.65 -21.52 0.83
CA ILE A 118 -16.58 -20.83 1.72
C ILE A 118 -15.88 -19.67 2.45
N ASN A 119 -14.67 -19.89 2.95
CA ASN A 119 -13.92 -18.88 3.69
C ASN A 119 -13.46 -17.73 2.78
N SER A 120 -12.97 -18.06 1.58
CA SER A 120 -12.63 -17.07 0.55
C SER A 120 -13.83 -16.19 0.20
N LEU A 121 -15.01 -16.80 -0.01
CA LEU A 121 -16.24 -16.04 -0.24
C LEU A 121 -16.62 -15.16 0.95
N LYS A 122 -16.44 -15.66 2.18
CA LYS A 122 -16.84 -14.94 3.40
C LYS A 122 -16.09 -13.64 3.61
N TYR A 123 -14.85 -13.55 3.16
CA TYR A 123 -14.00 -12.37 3.34
C TYR A 123 -13.67 -11.64 2.04
N ASN A 124 -14.30 -12.05 0.92
CA ASN A 124 -14.23 -11.32 -0.34
C ASN A 124 -15.10 -10.05 -0.27
N GLN A 125 -14.45 -8.89 -0.28
CA GLN A 125 -15.11 -7.57 -0.17
C GLN A 125 -16.15 -7.33 -1.27
N GLY A 126 -15.89 -7.84 -2.49
CA GLY A 126 -16.80 -7.71 -3.62
C GLY A 126 -18.13 -8.48 -3.45
N ASP A 127 -18.22 -9.36 -2.46
CA ASP A 127 -19.41 -10.15 -2.12
C ASP A 127 -20.08 -9.67 -0.81
N PHE A 128 -19.62 -8.57 -0.21
CA PHE A 128 -20.25 -8.03 1.00
C PHE A 128 -21.53 -7.26 0.64
N ASP A 129 -22.58 -7.45 1.43
CA ASP A 129 -23.88 -6.83 1.17
C ASP A 129 -23.93 -5.35 1.54
N PHE A 130 -23.00 -4.87 2.38
CA PHE A 130 -23.00 -3.49 2.83
C PHE A 130 -21.72 -2.77 2.42
N GLN A 131 -21.89 -1.82 1.50
CA GLN A 131 -20.86 -0.88 1.04
C GLN A 131 -21.34 0.54 1.34
N PHE A 132 -20.46 1.36 1.91
CA PHE A 132 -20.77 2.72 2.34
C PHE A 132 -19.73 3.71 1.81
N TRP A 133 -20.20 4.95 1.67
CA TRP A 133 -19.40 6.13 1.38
C TRP A 133 -19.58 7.14 2.52
N PRO A 134 -18.50 7.79 2.99
CA PRO A 134 -18.64 8.88 3.94
C PRO A 134 -19.54 9.98 3.39
N GLU A 135 -20.41 10.52 4.24
CA GLU A 135 -21.29 11.64 3.90
C GLU A 135 -20.87 12.92 4.64
N GLY A 136 -21.40 14.07 4.21
CA GLY A 136 -21.14 15.37 4.83
C GLY A 136 -19.71 15.85 4.60
N GLU A 137 -19.13 16.50 5.60
CA GLU A 137 -17.78 17.07 5.48
C GLU A 137 -16.68 16.00 5.23
N PRO A 138 -16.67 14.85 5.93
CA PRO A 138 -15.80 13.73 5.56
C PRO A 138 -15.96 13.27 4.11
N GLY A 139 -17.21 13.14 3.64
CA GLY A 139 -17.52 12.75 2.26
C GLY A 139 -16.97 13.72 1.24
N ARG A 140 -17.15 15.03 1.47
CA ARG A 140 -16.61 16.09 0.59
C ARG A 140 -15.10 16.00 0.42
N ILE A 141 -14.37 15.71 1.51
CA ILE A 141 -12.91 15.56 1.46
C ILE A 141 -12.51 14.27 0.72
N VAL A 142 -13.21 13.16 0.94
CA VAL A 142 -12.92 11.88 0.25
C VAL A 142 -13.22 11.98 -1.25
N GLU A 143 -14.34 12.58 -1.64
CA GLU A 143 -14.70 12.80 -3.06
C GLU A 143 -13.66 13.70 -3.76
N ALA A 144 -13.19 14.74 -3.10
CA ALA A 144 -12.12 15.59 -3.62
C ALA A 144 -10.80 14.81 -3.77
N PHE A 145 -10.45 13.96 -2.81
CA PHE A 145 -9.30 13.06 -2.91
C PHE A 145 -9.40 12.14 -4.13
N GLU A 146 -10.53 11.43 -4.30
CA GLU A 146 -10.73 10.50 -5.41
C GLU A 146 -10.65 11.21 -6.77
N THR A 147 -11.22 12.42 -6.86
CA THR A 147 -11.17 13.26 -8.06
C THR A 147 -9.74 13.68 -8.39
N ILE A 148 -8.99 14.14 -7.39
CA ILE A 148 -7.58 14.54 -7.56
C ILE A 148 -6.74 13.34 -7.96
N ALA A 149 -6.88 12.21 -7.26
CA ALA A 149 -6.06 11.04 -7.49
C ALA A 149 -6.28 10.46 -8.90
N TYR A 150 -7.52 10.48 -9.41
CA TYR A 150 -7.81 10.09 -10.78
C TYR A 150 -7.17 11.02 -11.83
N GLY A 151 -7.06 12.32 -11.53
CA GLY A 151 -6.46 13.32 -12.44
C GLY A 151 -4.97 13.58 -12.21
N ALA A 152 -4.34 12.94 -11.23
CA ALA A 152 -2.96 13.23 -10.83
C ALA A 152 -1.93 12.85 -11.90
N ASP A 153 -2.17 11.72 -12.60
CA ASP A 153 -1.30 11.26 -13.68
C ASP A 153 -1.20 12.29 -14.81
N ASP A 154 -2.34 12.85 -15.24
CA ASP A 154 -2.39 13.90 -16.26
C ASP A 154 -1.70 15.19 -15.79
N ALA A 155 -1.76 15.49 -14.49
CA ALA A 155 -1.17 16.69 -13.89
C ALA A 155 0.36 16.59 -13.73
N ASP A 156 0.90 15.40 -13.56
CA ASP A 156 2.34 15.16 -13.52
C ASP A 156 2.97 15.23 -14.93
N ASP A 157 2.22 14.84 -15.98
CA ASP A 157 2.65 14.88 -17.38
C ASP A 157 2.55 16.27 -18.03
N ALA A 158 1.67 17.14 -17.52
CA ALA A 158 1.52 18.50 -18.04
C ALA A 158 2.78 19.33 -17.73
N GLU A 159 3.44 19.90 -18.76
CA GLU A 159 4.49 20.90 -18.58
C GLU A 159 3.97 22.03 -17.68
N GLN A 160 4.30 22.00 -16.38
CA GLN A 160 3.93 22.94 -15.31
C GLN A 160 3.13 24.15 -15.81
N ALA A 161 1.85 23.93 -16.14
CA ALA A 161 1.00 25.03 -16.56
C ALA A 161 0.83 25.88 -15.30
N ASP A 162 1.29 27.13 -15.35
CA ASP A 162 1.20 28.04 -14.22
C ASP A 162 -0.27 28.11 -13.77
N PHE A 163 -0.54 27.61 -12.57
CA PHE A 163 -1.86 27.64 -11.97
C PHE A 163 -2.28 29.11 -11.79
N ASP A 164 -3.33 29.55 -12.50
CA ASP A 164 -3.86 30.91 -12.38
C ASP A 164 -5.00 30.92 -11.35
N GLU A 165 -4.74 31.41 -10.13
CA GLU A 165 -5.75 31.49 -9.07
C GLU A 165 -6.99 32.33 -9.46
N GLU A 166 -6.89 33.26 -10.41
CA GLU A 166 -8.03 34.06 -10.85
C GLU A 166 -8.96 33.30 -11.81
N GLU A 167 -8.41 32.40 -12.62
CA GLU A 167 -9.17 31.58 -13.58
C GLU A 167 -9.58 30.22 -12.96
N ASP A 168 -8.65 29.55 -12.29
CA ASP A 168 -8.79 28.17 -11.78
C ASP A 168 -9.05 28.11 -10.27
N LYS A 169 -9.92 29.00 -9.76
CA LYS A 169 -10.24 29.16 -8.31
C LYS A 169 -10.11 27.86 -7.50
N PRO A 170 -9.05 27.71 -6.69
CA PRO A 170 -8.79 26.47 -5.99
C PRO A 170 -9.79 26.24 -4.86
N VAL A 171 -10.25 25.00 -4.73
CA VAL A 171 -11.11 24.56 -3.64
C VAL A 171 -10.29 23.80 -2.60
N PHE A 172 -9.49 22.83 -3.04
CA PHE A 172 -8.67 21.99 -2.18
C PHE A 172 -7.23 21.93 -2.66
N ALA A 173 -6.30 21.81 -1.72
CA ALA A 173 -4.90 21.49 -1.96
C ALA A 173 -4.49 20.32 -1.05
N PHE A 174 -4.25 19.14 -1.62
CA PHE A 174 -3.77 17.96 -0.90
C PHE A 174 -2.25 17.93 -0.89
N GLU A 175 -1.62 17.63 0.24
CA GLU A 175 -0.19 17.32 0.28
C GLU A 175 0.12 16.17 -0.69
N ALA A 176 1.15 16.32 -1.53
CA ALA A 176 1.43 15.38 -2.61
C ALA A 176 1.62 13.93 -2.12
N GLY A 177 2.20 13.74 -0.94
CA GLY A 177 2.35 12.40 -0.35
C GLY A 177 1.04 11.73 0.04
N VAL A 178 -0.08 12.44 0.18
CA VAL A 178 -1.40 11.80 0.36
C VAL A 178 -1.83 11.12 -0.94
N ILE A 179 -1.64 11.80 -2.07
CA ILE A 179 -2.04 11.34 -3.42
C ILE A 179 -1.08 10.26 -3.92
N ARG A 180 0.23 10.46 -3.77
CA ARG A 180 1.29 9.52 -4.19
C ARG A 180 1.43 8.34 -3.21
N ASP A 181 0.45 7.45 -3.24
CA ASP A 181 0.36 6.20 -2.46
C ASP A 181 0.16 6.36 -0.93
N GLY A 182 0.22 7.57 -0.35
CA GLY A 182 0.12 7.72 1.11
C GLY A 182 -1.25 7.38 1.70
N TYR A 183 -2.30 7.41 0.89
CA TYR A 183 -3.67 7.11 1.30
C TYR A 183 -3.82 5.69 1.87
N TYR A 184 -3.03 4.70 1.43
CA TYR A 184 -3.02 3.36 2.03
C TYR A 184 -2.57 3.37 3.50
N ALA A 185 -1.44 4.04 3.77
CA ALA A 185 -0.92 4.18 5.14
C ALA A 185 -1.87 5.01 6.02
N ILE A 186 -2.53 6.00 5.43
CA ILE A 186 -3.54 6.83 6.10
C ILE A 186 -4.80 6.03 6.44
N ALA A 187 -5.30 5.19 5.53
CA ALA A 187 -6.43 4.30 5.79
C ALA A 187 -6.13 3.32 6.94
N LEU A 188 -4.94 2.72 6.94
CA LEU A 188 -4.48 1.90 8.06
C LEU A 188 -4.40 2.69 9.37
N LYS A 189 -3.84 3.90 9.35
CA LYS A 189 -3.77 4.79 10.53
C LYS A 189 -5.17 5.11 11.05
N ALA A 190 -6.13 5.39 10.17
CA ALA A 190 -7.52 5.66 10.53
C ALA A 190 -8.17 4.45 11.22
N VAL A 191 -8.01 3.23 10.68
CA VAL A 191 -8.53 2.01 11.34
C VAL A 191 -7.91 1.80 12.71
N ARG A 192 -6.59 2.00 12.86
CA ARG A 192 -5.92 1.87 14.16
C ARG A 192 -6.45 2.85 15.19
N LEU A 193 -6.65 4.12 14.81
CA LEU A 193 -7.26 5.12 15.69
C LEU A 193 -8.68 4.71 16.12
N LEU A 194 -9.50 4.21 15.19
CA LEU A 194 -10.85 3.72 15.50
C LEU A 194 -10.84 2.53 16.48
N ILE A 195 -9.85 1.64 16.38
CA ILE A 195 -9.63 0.54 17.35
C ILE A 195 -9.26 1.11 18.72
N GLU A 196 -8.28 2.02 18.77
CA GLU A 196 -7.78 2.65 20.00
C GLU A 196 -8.88 3.42 20.75
N GLU A 197 -9.77 4.07 20.01
CA GLU A 197 -10.93 4.78 20.54
C GLU A 197 -12.12 3.87 20.88
N ASN A 198 -12.00 2.56 20.64
CA ASN A 198 -13.07 1.58 20.83
C ASN A 198 -14.35 1.91 20.03
N ALA A 199 -14.20 2.51 18.85
CA ALA A 199 -15.31 2.96 18.01
C ALA A 199 -16.19 1.80 17.53
N PHE A 200 -15.64 0.60 17.41
CA PHE A 200 -16.35 -0.59 16.90
C PHE A 200 -17.16 -1.36 17.95
N ALA A 201 -17.13 -0.97 19.23
CA ALA A 201 -17.89 -1.65 20.29
C ALA A 201 -19.40 -1.85 19.97
N PRO A 202 -20.10 -0.92 19.30
CA PRO A 202 -21.50 -1.11 18.92
C PRO A 202 -21.73 -2.23 17.89
N LEU A 203 -20.72 -2.56 17.07
CA LEU A 203 -20.77 -3.58 16.01
C LEU A 203 -20.26 -4.95 16.46
N ASN A 204 -19.40 -5.00 17.48
CA ASN A 204 -18.81 -6.25 17.95
C ASN A 204 -19.87 -7.15 18.62
N LYS A 205 -20.52 -8.01 17.81
CA LYS A 205 -21.59 -8.94 18.21
C LYS A 205 -21.20 -10.41 18.07
N THR A 206 -20.01 -10.71 17.57
CA THR A 206 -19.55 -12.07 17.29
C THR A 206 -18.16 -12.31 17.88
N GLU A 207 -17.84 -13.54 18.25
CA GLU A 207 -16.52 -13.89 18.83
C GLU A 207 -15.37 -13.70 17.84
N ASN A 208 -15.67 -13.74 16.54
CA ASN A 208 -14.72 -13.59 15.44
C ASN A 208 -14.91 -12.29 14.65
N PHE A 209 -15.46 -11.25 15.28
CA PHE A 209 -15.54 -9.93 14.69
C PHE A 209 -14.14 -9.38 14.40
N ILE A 210 -13.84 -9.12 13.13
CA ILE A 210 -12.58 -8.52 12.70
C ILE A 210 -12.79 -7.12 12.12
N VAL A 211 -11.77 -6.29 12.30
CA VAL A 211 -11.69 -4.96 11.68
C VAL A 211 -10.33 -4.83 11.03
N PHE A 212 -10.27 -4.37 9.78
CA PHE A 212 -9.00 -4.19 9.09
C PHE A 212 -9.05 -3.11 8.03
N ALA A 213 -7.87 -2.58 7.69
CA ALA A 213 -7.67 -1.83 6.45
C ALA A 213 -7.17 -2.78 5.36
N SER A 214 -7.40 -2.44 4.10
CA SER A 214 -6.87 -3.18 2.94
C SER A 214 -6.39 -2.24 1.85
N THR A 215 -5.49 -2.76 1.01
CA THR A 215 -4.92 -2.07 -0.16
C THR A 215 -5.48 -2.58 -1.49
N GLY A 216 -6.31 -3.62 -1.46
CA GLY A 216 -6.73 -4.35 -2.67
C GLY A 216 -5.67 -5.31 -3.21
N ASN A 217 -4.56 -5.51 -2.49
CA ASN A 217 -3.53 -6.49 -2.84
C ASN A 217 -3.44 -7.56 -1.76
N ASP A 218 -3.90 -8.77 -2.08
CA ASP A 218 -3.97 -9.88 -1.13
C ASP A 218 -2.63 -10.17 -0.43
N TYR A 219 -1.50 -10.13 -1.15
CA TYR A 219 -0.19 -10.43 -0.59
C TYR A 219 0.21 -9.41 0.49
N LEU A 220 -0.05 -8.13 0.23
CA LEU A 220 0.25 -7.07 1.19
C LEU A 220 -0.78 -7.04 2.33
N ASP A 221 -2.04 -7.33 2.04
CA ASP A 221 -3.12 -7.35 3.01
C ASP A 221 -2.93 -8.48 4.03
N TYR A 222 -2.79 -9.73 3.58
CA TYR A 222 -2.54 -10.87 4.47
C TYR A 222 -1.13 -10.85 5.07
N GLY A 223 -0.14 -10.39 4.31
CA GLY A 223 1.26 -10.34 4.73
C GLY A 223 1.53 -9.26 5.78
N THR A 224 0.88 -8.08 5.66
CA THR A 224 1.23 -6.88 6.43
C THR A 224 0.00 -6.17 7.03
N VAL A 225 -0.95 -5.70 6.21
CA VAL A 225 -1.94 -4.70 6.65
C VAL A 225 -2.94 -5.26 7.67
N MET A 226 -3.49 -6.45 7.41
CA MET A 226 -4.43 -7.10 8.32
C MET A 226 -3.76 -7.46 9.64
N ARG A 227 -2.46 -7.81 9.64
CA ARG A 227 -1.70 -8.13 10.86
C ARG A 227 -1.51 -6.94 11.78
N LYS A 228 -1.65 -5.71 11.27
CA LYS A 228 -1.58 -4.48 12.06
C LYS A 228 -2.89 -4.08 12.72
N THR A 229 -4.00 -4.73 12.35
CA THR A 229 -5.35 -4.38 12.80
C THR A 229 -6.10 -5.54 13.43
N ILE A 230 -5.71 -6.78 13.12
CA ILE A 230 -6.27 -8.02 13.65
C ILE A 230 -5.24 -8.70 14.55
N ALA A 231 -5.67 -9.11 15.75
CA ALA A 231 -4.82 -9.89 16.65
C ALA A 231 -4.40 -11.23 15.99
N PRO A 232 -3.14 -11.68 16.11
CA PRO A 232 -2.63 -12.85 15.37
C PRO A 232 -3.46 -14.13 15.54
N GLU A 233 -3.88 -14.47 16.76
CA GLU A 233 -4.69 -15.67 16.98
C GLU A 233 -6.09 -15.56 16.36
N LEU A 234 -6.67 -14.36 16.32
CA LEU A 234 -7.94 -14.13 15.64
C LEU A 234 -7.75 -14.20 14.11
N LEU A 235 -6.66 -13.63 13.58
CA LEU A 235 -6.32 -13.73 12.17
C LEU A 235 -6.20 -15.19 11.73
N TYR A 236 -5.46 -16.02 12.47
CA TYR A 236 -5.36 -17.46 12.18
C TYR A 236 -6.67 -18.23 12.44
N GLY A 237 -7.51 -17.76 13.37
CA GLY A 237 -8.84 -18.34 13.57
C GLY A 237 -9.75 -18.11 12.37
N VAL A 238 -9.60 -16.97 11.70
CA VAL A 238 -10.38 -16.58 10.53
C VAL A 238 -9.77 -17.13 9.22
N PHE A 239 -8.45 -17.11 9.09
CA PHE A 239 -7.69 -17.58 7.94
C PHE A 239 -6.71 -18.68 8.38
N PRO A 240 -7.20 -19.91 8.59
CA PRO A 240 -6.40 -20.98 9.21
C PRO A 240 -5.23 -21.47 8.36
N ASP A 241 -5.30 -21.32 7.05
CA ASP A 241 -4.22 -21.65 6.12
C ASP A 241 -3.02 -20.70 6.26
N LEU A 242 -3.22 -19.44 6.66
CA LEU A 242 -2.12 -18.49 6.88
C LEU A 242 -1.12 -18.99 7.90
N ARG A 243 -1.55 -19.71 8.95
CA ARG A 243 -0.64 -20.27 9.95
C ARG A 243 0.34 -21.26 9.35
N GLU A 244 -0.16 -22.10 8.45
CA GLU A 244 0.66 -23.10 7.77
C GLU A 244 1.55 -22.46 6.72
N LYS A 245 1.04 -21.49 5.96
CA LYS A 245 1.81 -20.70 5.01
C LYS A 245 2.96 -19.94 5.67
N ASP A 246 2.71 -19.29 6.81
CA ASP A 246 3.74 -18.61 7.60
C ASP A 246 4.82 -19.59 8.06
N ARG A 247 4.42 -20.76 8.57
CA ARG A 247 5.35 -21.83 8.98
C ARG A 247 6.21 -22.31 7.80
N GLN A 248 5.63 -22.47 6.62
CA GLN A 248 6.34 -22.90 5.41
C GLN A 248 7.32 -21.82 4.93
N PHE A 249 6.91 -20.55 4.95
CA PHE A 249 7.76 -19.43 4.61
C PHE A 249 8.96 -19.35 5.57
N GLU A 250 8.75 -19.44 6.88
CA GLU A 250 9.82 -19.49 7.87
C GLU A 250 10.81 -20.65 7.61
N GLN A 251 10.31 -21.82 7.22
CA GLN A 251 11.16 -22.97 6.86
C GLN A 251 12.01 -22.71 5.62
N GLU A 252 11.47 -22.02 4.63
CA GLU A 252 12.23 -21.62 3.45
C GLU A 252 13.31 -20.62 3.81
N LEU A 253 12.96 -19.59 4.60
CA LEU A 253 13.92 -18.61 5.10
C LEU A 253 15.06 -19.27 5.89
N ASP A 254 14.76 -20.28 6.70
CA ASP A 254 15.78 -21.06 7.42
C ASP A 254 16.73 -21.82 6.49
N GLN A 255 16.21 -22.35 5.37
CA GLN A 255 17.04 -23.06 4.39
C GLN A 255 18.03 -22.13 3.70
N ILE A 256 17.67 -20.87 3.44
CA ILE A 256 18.54 -19.91 2.76
C ILE A 256 19.29 -18.97 3.71
N ARG A 257 19.02 -19.02 5.03
CA ARG A 257 19.60 -18.11 6.04
C ARG A 257 21.13 -18.08 6.05
N HIS A 258 21.76 -19.19 5.69
CA HIS A 258 23.21 -19.38 5.74
C HIS A 258 23.93 -18.95 4.45
N LEU A 259 23.20 -18.55 3.41
CA LEU A 259 23.80 -18.09 2.16
C LEU A 259 24.55 -16.76 2.36
N PRO A 260 25.70 -16.56 1.69
CA PRO A 260 26.34 -15.25 1.64
C PRO A 260 25.44 -14.25 0.89
N ILE A 261 25.61 -12.95 1.15
CA ILE A 261 24.73 -11.89 0.62
C ILE A 261 24.52 -11.99 -0.90
N SER A 262 25.60 -12.23 -1.66
CA SER A 262 25.52 -12.37 -3.12
C SER A 262 24.58 -13.49 -3.57
N ASP A 263 24.66 -14.65 -2.91
CA ASP A 263 23.81 -15.80 -3.23
C ASP A 263 22.38 -15.59 -2.71
N TYR A 264 22.22 -14.86 -1.61
CA TYR A 264 20.92 -14.52 -1.06
C TYR A 264 20.15 -13.55 -1.97
N LEU A 265 20.80 -12.53 -2.54
CA LEU A 265 20.21 -11.66 -3.55
C LEU A 265 19.83 -12.46 -4.80
N ASN A 266 20.74 -13.31 -5.29
CA ASN A 266 20.50 -14.14 -6.47
C ASN A 266 19.32 -15.11 -6.30
N HIS A 267 19.10 -15.61 -5.07
CA HIS A 267 17.98 -16.49 -4.76
C HIS A 267 16.63 -15.82 -5.01
N TRP A 268 16.51 -14.52 -4.71
CA TRP A 268 15.25 -13.79 -4.77
C TRP A 268 14.95 -13.14 -6.11
N ILE A 269 15.95 -12.90 -6.97
CA ILE A 269 15.74 -12.31 -8.30
C ILE A 269 14.61 -13.01 -9.10
N PRO A 270 14.56 -14.35 -9.20
CA PRO A 270 13.48 -15.02 -9.92
C PRO A 270 12.09 -14.75 -9.35
N ALA A 271 11.97 -14.60 -8.03
CA ALA A 271 10.70 -14.31 -7.37
C ALA A 271 10.17 -12.94 -7.78
N VAL A 272 11.01 -11.91 -7.69
CA VAL A 272 10.65 -10.52 -8.00
C VAL A 272 10.42 -10.32 -9.51
N HIS A 273 10.99 -11.17 -10.36
CA HIS A 273 10.83 -11.11 -11.82
C HIS A 273 9.65 -11.94 -12.37
N SER A 274 9.11 -12.87 -11.57
CA SER A 274 8.02 -13.75 -12.03
C SER A 274 6.67 -13.05 -12.08
N SER A 275 5.81 -13.41 -13.03
CA SER A 275 4.38 -13.12 -12.93
C SER A 275 3.82 -13.95 -11.76
N TYR A 276 3.47 -13.26 -10.68
CA TYR A 276 2.88 -13.72 -9.42
C TYR A 276 2.14 -15.06 -9.44
N THR A 277 2.08 -15.71 -8.25
CA THR A 277 1.24 -16.86 -7.81
C THR A 277 1.90 -18.23 -7.68
N SER A 278 2.99 -18.54 -8.38
CA SER A 278 3.55 -19.92 -8.41
C SER A 278 4.95 -20.07 -7.81
N VAL A 279 5.53 -18.99 -7.30
CA VAL A 279 6.84 -19.00 -6.65
C VAL A 279 6.76 -18.34 -5.28
N SER A 280 7.70 -18.72 -4.41
CA SER A 280 7.95 -17.99 -3.19
C SER A 280 8.29 -16.53 -3.52
N PRO A 281 7.82 -15.55 -2.73
CA PRO A 281 7.13 -15.72 -1.45
C PRO A 281 5.60 -15.76 -1.61
N TYR A 282 5.07 -15.50 -2.81
CA TYR A 282 3.64 -15.37 -3.11
C TYR A 282 2.84 -16.64 -2.82
N LEU A 283 3.45 -17.82 -2.92
CA LEU A 283 2.84 -19.09 -2.53
C LEU A 283 2.34 -19.09 -1.06
N TYR A 284 2.92 -18.24 -0.23
CA TYR A 284 2.66 -18.14 1.21
C TYR A 284 1.93 -16.86 1.61
N ASP A 285 1.27 -16.18 0.66
CA ASP A 285 0.59 -14.89 0.87
C ASP A 285 1.52 -13.80 1.44
N LYS A 286 2.70 -13.70 0.83
CA LYS A 286 3.75 -12.72 1.14
C LYS A 286 4.04 -11.87 -0.07
N SER A 287 4.46 -10.62 0.14
CA SER A 287 4.83 -9.71 -0.93
C SER A 287 6.35 -9.58 -1.08
N GLU A 288 6.78 -8.82 -2.08
CA GLU A 288 8.17 -8.43 -2.25
C GLU A 288 8.72 -7.72 -1.02
N TYR A 289 7.88 -6.98 -0.30
CA TYR A 289 8.26 -6.34 0.96
C TYR A 289 8.83 -7.36 1.95
N ASP A 290 8.19 -8.53 2.09
CA ASP A 290 8.64 -9.59 3.00
C ASP A 290 10.02 -10.15 2.60
N ILE A 291 10.34 -10.17 1.30
CA ILE A 291 11.66 -10.57 0.78
C ILE A 291 12.71 -9.57 1.22
N PHE A 292 12.50 -8.29 0.89
CA PHE A 292 13.48 -7.25 1.17
C PHE A 292 13.67 -7.04 2.67
N LEU A 293 12.62 -7.25 3.47
CA LEU A 293 12.71 -7.24 4.94
C LEU A 293 13.74 -8.25 5.47
N GLN A 294 13.93 -9.40 4.82
CA GLN A 294 14.94 -10.37 5.23
C GLN A 294 16.37 -9.91 4.96
N LEU A 295 16.56 -8.96 4.04
CA LEU A 295 17.87 -8.44 3.69
C LEU A 295 18.41 -7.49 4.77
N GLU A 296 17.55 -6.94 5.65
CA GLU A 296 17.95 -5.98 6.69
C GLU A 296 19.08 -6.48 7.58
N ARG A 297 19.14 -7.79 7.82
CA ARG A 297 20.16 -8.42 8.66
C ARG A 297 21.59 -8.22 8.14
N PHE A 298 21.78 -7.93 6.86
CA PHE A 298 23.09 -7.76 6.23
C PHE A 298 23.61 -6.32 6.34
N GLY A 299 22.75 -5.34 6.64
CA GLY A 299 23.14 -3.95 6.86
C GLY A 299 24.06 -3.38 5.76
N ASN A 300 25.21 -2.81 6.15
CA ASN A 300 26.18 -2.23 5.21
C ASN A 300 26.74 -3.23 4.19
N GLU A 301 26.76 -4.54 4.47
CA GLU A 301 27.21 -5.54 3.48
C GLU A 301 26.22 -5.64 2.32
N LEU A 302 24.91 -5.50 2.59
CA LEU A 302 23.88 -5.39 1.55
C LEU A 302 24.12 -4.15 0.70
N ALA A 303 24.32 -3.00 1.33
CA ALA A 303 24.55 -1.75 0.61
C ALA A 303 25.75 -1.86 -0.33
N GLN A 304 26.88 -2.38 0.15
CA GLN A 304 28.08 -2.51 -0.68
C GLN A 304 27.85 -3.47 -1.86
N GLU A 305 27.21 -4.61 -1.63
CA GLU A 305 26.93 -5.58 -2.69
C GLU A 305 25.99 -4.99 -3.76
N CYS A 306 24.92 -4.32 -3.34
CA CYS A 306 23.98 -3.64 -4.24
C CYS A 306 24.68 -2.55 -5.07
N LEU A 307 25.45 -1.66 -4.43
CA LEU A 307 26.18 -0.59 -5.13
C LEU A 307 27.20 -1.15 -6.12
N ASN A 308 27.96 -2.19 -5.75
CA ASN A 308 28.90 -2.86 -6.65
C ASN A 308 28.23 -3.48 -7.88
N ARG A 309 26.99 -3.95 -7.75
CA ARG A 309 26.21 -4.51 -8.88
C ARG A 309 25.61 -3.41 -9.75
N LEU A 310 25.13 -2.33 -9.13
CA LEU A 310 24.65 -1.15 -9.84
C LEU A 310 25.76 -0.48 -10.67
N GLU A 311 26.99 -0.45 -10.18
CA GLU A 311 28.15 0.06 -10.95
C GLU A 311 28.50 -0.75 -12.20
N GLN A 312 28.05 -2.00 -12.28
CA GLN A 312 28.31 -2.86 -13.44
C GLN A 312 27.34 -2.62 -14.59
N LEU A 313 26.26 -1.86 -14.35
CA LEU A 313 25.30 -1.48 -15.40
C LEU A 313 25.87 -0.35 -16.25
N ASP A 314 25.61 -0.41 -17.56
CA ASP A 314 26.09 0.58 -18.52
C ASP A 314 25.01 1.64 -18.77
N TYR A 315 25.01 2.69 -17.95
CA TYR A 315 24.10 3.83 -18.06
C TYR A 315 24.38 4.73 -19.28
N GLY A 316 25.46 4.48 -20.03
CA GLY A 316 25.79 5.22 -21.26
C GLY A 316 24.95 4.80 -22.48
N ARG A 317 24.03 3.85 -22.29
CA ARG A 317 23.10 3.33 -23.31
C ARG A 317 21.74 3.02 -22.68
N GLU A 318 20.78 2.72 -23.54
CA GLU A 318 19.52 2.11 -23.14
C GLU A 318 19.77 0.76 -22.44
N LEU A 319 19.25 0.62 -21.23
CA LEU A 319 19.28 -0.63 -20.47
C LEU A 319 18.27 -1.60 -21.07
N SER A 320 18.66 -2.88 -21.18
CA SER A 320 17.69 -3.91 -21.51
C SER A 320 16.67 -4.06 -20.38
N ARG A 321 15.49 -4.62 -20.68
CA ARG A 321 14.45 -4.87 -19.65
C ARG A 321 14.99 -5.61 -18.42
N GLU A 322 15.86 -6.60 -18.63
CA GLU A 322 16.47 -7.37 -17.53
C GLU A 322 17.41 -6.50 -16.69
N GLU A 323 18.20 -5.62 -17.31
CA GLU A 323 19.07 -4.68 -16.61
C GLU A 323 18.27 -3.62 -15.85
N SER A 324 17.18 -3.12 -16.42
CA SER A 324 16.26 -2.21 -15.71
C SER A 324 15.61 -2.90 -14.51
N ASP A 325 15.16 -4.15 -14.67
CA ASP A 325 14.61 -4.94 -13.56
C ASP A 325 15.67 -5.12 -12.45
N LEU A 326 16.93 -5.41 -12.78
CA LEU A 326 18.01 -5.49 -11.80
C LEU A 326 18.31 -4.14 -11.13
N LEU A 327 18.29 -3.04 -11.88
CA LEU A 327 18.48 -1.68 -11.37
C LEU A 327 17.49 -1.37 -10.27
N TYR A 328 16.19 -1.50 -10.55
CA TYR A 328 15.14 -1.27 -9.55
C TYR A 328 15.25 -2.25 -8.37
N TYR A 329 15.70 -3.50 -8.60
CA TYR A 329 15.81 -4.50 -7.53
C TYR A 329 16.88 -4.10 -6.51
N TYR A 330 18.07 -3.73 -7.00
CA TYR A 330 19.17 -3.33 -6.12
C TYR A 330 18.92 -1.97 -5.49
N ALA A 331 18.27 -1.03 -6.19
CA ALA A 331 17.86 0.24 -5.61
C ALA A 331 16.83 0.05 -4.48
N GLU A 332 15.83 -0.81 -4.67
CA GLU A 332 14.86 -1.11 -3.61
C GLU A 332 15.54 -1.77 -2.40
N ALA A 333 16.45 -2.72 -2.63
CA ALA A 333 17.21 -3.37 -1.57
C ALA A 333 18.04 -2.39 -0.72
N LEU A 334 18.52 -1.29 -1.30
CA LEU A 334 19.27 -0.28 -0.55
C LEU A 334 18.45 0.37 0.58
N HIS A 335 17.12 0.51 0.43
CA HIS A 335 16.27 1.03 1.52
C HIS A 335 16.25 0.12 2.75
N PHE A 336 16.66 -1.15 2.62
CA PHE A 336 16.72 -2.14 3.69
C PHE A 336 18.14 -2.31 4.24
N SER A 337 19.14 -1.57 3.75
CA SER A 337 20.52 -1.69 4.22
C SER A 337 20.83 -0.93 5.52
N GLY A 338 19.88 -0.14 6.02
CA GLY A 338 20.07 0.73 7.19
C GLY A 338 20.77 2.04 6.85
N GLU A 339 21.52 2.60 7.81
CA GLU A 339 22.27 3.85 7.60
C GLU A 339 23.52 3.58 6.76
N LEU A 340 23.58 4.20 5.57
CA LEU A 340 24.73 4.10 4.69
C LEU A 340 25.99 4.74 5.29
N THR A 341 27.13 4.09 5.10
CA THR A 341 28.43 4.73 5.40
C THR A 341 28.68 5.93 4.47
N ARG A 342 29.59 6.83 4.84
CA ARG A 342 29.95 7.99 4.00
C ARG A 342 30.36 7.57 2.58
N GLU A 343 31.18 6.53 2.47
CA GLU A 343 31.66 6.01 1.19
C GLU A 343 30.51 5.48 0.33
N GLN A 344 29.55 4.78 0.95
CA GLN A 344 28.34 4.30 0.27
C GLN A 344 27.41 5.44 -0.14
N LYS A 345 27.25 6.49 0.69
CA LYS A 345 26.49 7.70 0.33
C LYS A 345 27.11 8.39 -0.89
N GLU A 346 28.44 8.53 -0.92
CA GLU A 346 29.17 9.10 -2.06
C GLU A 346 28.99 8.25 -3.33
N GLN A 347 29.10 6.92 -3.23
CA GLN A 347 28.89 5.99 -4.34
C GLN A 347 27.44 6.05 -4.88
N CYS A 348 26.45 6.13 -3.98
CA CYS A 348 25.04 6.26 -4.31
C CYS A 348 24.74 7.57 -5.06
N LEU A 349 25.33 8.69 -4.63
CA LEU A 349 25.21 9.99 -5.31
C LEU A 349 25.89 10.00 -6.69
N GLU A 350 27.03 9.32 -6.85
CA GLU A 350 27.69 9.20 -8.14
C GLU A 350 26.86 8.37 -9.13
N LEU A 351 26.29 7.26 -8.67
CA LEU A 351 25.35 6.45 -9.46
C LEU A 351 24.10 7.26 -9.86
N ALA A 352 23.50 8.01 -8.93
CA ALA A 352 22.40 8.92 -9.24
C ALA A 352 22.79 9.94 -10.32
N ARG A 353 23.97 10.55 -10.20
CA ARG A 353 24.48 11.50 -11.20
C ARG A 353 24.66 10.86 -12.58
N MET A 354 25.13 9.61 -12.64
CA MET A 354 25.26 8.86 -13.90
C MET A 354 23.90 8.54 -14.51
N MET A 355 22.94 8.08 -13.69
CA MET A 355 21.56 7.79 -14.12
C MET A 355 20.85 9.04 -14.65
N GLY A 356 20.97 10.18 -13.96
CA GLY A 356 20.37 11.45 -14.40
C GLY A 356 21.05 12.10 -15.62
N GLN A 357 22.15 11.53 -16.12
CA GLN A 357 22.77 11.91 -17.39
C GLN A 357 22.35 11.01 -18.56
N ALA A 358 21.75 9.85 -18.27
CA ALA A 358 21.11 9.01 -19.27
C ALA A 358 19.78 9.66 -19.70
N GLU A 359 19.24 9.25 -20.86
CA GLU A 359 17.95 9.74 -21.36
C GLU A 359 16.81 9.51 -20.33
N ASP A 360 15.70 10.25 -20.47
CA ASP A 360 14.70 10.57 -19.42
C ASP A 360 14.17 9.38 -18.57
N ASP A 361 14.26 8.15 -19.06
CA ASP A 361 13.74 6.93 -18.42
C ASP A 361 14.37 6.60 -17.03
N LEU A 362 15.51 7.21 -16.68
CA LEU A 362 16.19 6.98 -15.39
C LEU A 362 16.10 8.15 -14.40
N ALA A 363 15.29 9.17 -14.68
CA ALA A 363 15.16 10.34 -13.82
C ALA A 363 14.63 9.99 -12.41
N ASP A 364 13.60 9.16 -12.33
CA ASP A 364 12.96 8.78 -11.06
C ASP A 364 13.90 7.99 -10.16
N ILE A 365 14.60 6.99 -10.73
CA ILE A 365 15.53 6.16 -9.98
C ILE A 365 16.78 6.95 -9.57
N SER A 366 17.22 7.91 -10.39
CA SER A 366 18.26 8.87 -10.03
C SER A 366 17.87 9.67 -8.79
N LYS A 367 16.64 10.22 -8.77
CA LYS A 367 16.11 10.95 -7.62
C LYS A 367 16.03 10.05 -6.38
N GLU A 368 15.51 8.84 -6.53
CA GLU A 368 15.41 7.87 -5.43
C GLU A 368 16.79 7.52 -4.84
N MET A 369 17.80 7.29 -5.67
CA MET A 369 19.18 7.03 -5.22
C MET A 369 19.77 8.23 -4.46
N ALA A 370 19.51 9.46 -4.91
CA ALA A 370 19.92 10.66 -4.19
C ALA A 370 19.20 10.79 -2.83
N GLU A 371 17.91 10.46 -2.77
CA GLU A 371 17.14 10.45 -1.53
C GLU A 371 17.68 9.42 -0.54
N ILE A 372 17.96 8.19 -0.98
CA ILE A 372 18.59 7.13 -0.15
C ILE A 372 19.89 7.64 0.47
N ALA A 373 20.75 8.31 -0.30
CA ALA A 373 22.02 8.83 0.18
C ALA A 373 21.87 9.98 1.21
N SER A 374 20.76 10.73 1.15
CA SER A 374 20.52 11.88 2.02
C SER A 374 19.91 11.54 3.38
N LYS A 375 19.36 10.32 3.55
CA LYS A 375 18.86 9.84 4.84
C LYS A 375 20.01 9.83 5.86
N SER A 376 19.79 10.53 6.98
CA SER A 376 20.81 10.79 8.01
C SER A 376 21.12 9.55 8.80
#